data_AF-A0A7W5LZE8-F1
#
_entry.id   AF-A0A7W5LZE8-F1
#
_cell.length_a   1.000
_cell.length_b   1.000
_cell.length_c   1.000
_cell.angle_alpha   90.00
_cell.angle_beta   90.00
_cell.angle_gamma   90.00
#
_symmetry.space_group_name_H-M   'P 1'
#
loop_
_entity.id
_entity.type
_entity.pdbx_description
1 polymer ?
#
loop_
_entity_poly.entity_id
_entity_poly.type
_entity_poly.pdbx_seq_one_letter_code
_entity_poly.pdbx_strand_id
1 'polypeptide(L)'
;MTGKRKSIATSGGVPFGVAIAAEVLSAIQVPGGSVLADFVDRYQEKKRAEARDLLIEEISAGRHGPVDFDADDMDPFIAATLRFAKAVEIGAAHENLKLLAQVIAGLKRNKALSADTFMRWAGVLEGMTRDELMMLGMAYRAQRIYEQAQQGENATVWPQLISSMTNAGYSAGEIASLAACVSRYGLLTLSTGFGGVAGYEPSSWLMELGELADLNVVMARESRA
;
A
#
# COMPACT_ATOMS: atom_id res chain seq x y z
N MET A 1 14.05 40.01 46.37
CA MET A 1 13.64 38.61 46.13
C MET A 1 13.73 38.35 44.64
N THR A 2 14.83 37.72 44.22
CA THR A 2 15.28 37.61 42.83
C THR A 2 14.96 36.20 42.33
N GLY A 3 13.88 36.05 41.56
CA GLY A 3 13.47 34.77 40.97
C GLY A 3 14.23 34.50 39.68
N LYS A 4 15.23 33.60 39.74
CA LYS A 4 15.93 33.04 38.58
C LYS A 4 14.93 32.29 37.68
N ARG A 5 14.69 32.79 36.46
CA ARG A 5 14.11 31.98 35.38
C ARG A 5 15.19 31.03 34.86
N LYS A 6 14.96 29.72 35.03
CA LYS A 6 15.79 28.66 34.43
C LYS A 6 15.67 28.75 32.91
N SER A 7 16.80 28.97 32.26
CA SER A 7 17.00 28.74 30.82
C SER A 7 16.76 27.26 30.53
N ILE A 8 15.75 26.96 29.72
CA ILE A 8 15.59 25.63 29.13
C ILE A 8 16.53 25.61 27.93
N ALA A 9 17.66 24.92 28.08
CA ALA A 9 18.55 24.60 26.99
C ALA A 9 17.83 23.63 26.03
N THR A 10 17.33 24.13 24.91
CA THR A 10 16.94 23.34 23.75
C THR A 10 18.19 22.95 22.98
N SER A 11 18.88 21.89 23.43
CA SER A 11 19.89 21.19 22.64
C SER A 11 19.28 19.89 22.10
N GLY A 12 18.59 20.01 20.98
CA GLY A 12 18.14 18.91 20.15
C GLY A 12 18.01 19.46 18.76
N GLY A 13 19.00 19.19 17.90
CA GLY A 13 18.96 19.63 16.51
C GLY A 13 17.66 19.15 15.87
N VAL A 14 16.91 20.08 15.30
CA VAL A 14 15.68 19.80 14.55
C VAL A 14 16.02 18.74 13.49
N PRO A 15 15.27 17.63 13.37
CA PRO A 15 15.52 16.61 12.34
C PRO A 15 15.64 17.27 10.96
N PHE A 16 16.63 16.87 10.15
CA PHE A 16 16.97 17.51 8.88
C PHE A 16 15.77 17.75 7.94
N GLY A 17 14.82 16.80 7.89
CA GLY A 17 13.59 16.96 7.08
C GLY A 17 12.66 18.07 7.58
N VAL A 18 12.61 18.31 8.89
CA VAL A 18 11.83 19.41 9.49
C VAL A 18 12.50 20.76 9.21
N ALA A 19 13.83 20.81 9.15
CA ALA A 19 14.56 22.02 8.76
C ALA A 19 14.29 22.42 7.30
N ILE A 20 14.31 21.46 6.37
CA ILE A 20 13.98 21.72 4.94
C ILE A 20 12.52 22.15 4.79
N ALA A 21 11.58 21.48 5.47
CA ALA A 21 10.18 21.88 5.44
C ALA A 21 9.98 23.29 5.99
N ALA A 22 10.71 23.67 7.04
CA ALA A 22 10.70 25.02 7.60
C ALA A 22 11.18 26.09 6.62
N GLU A 23 12.24 25.80 5.87
CA GLU A 23 12.79 26.71 4.86
C GLU A 23 11.80 26.92 3.70
N VAL A 24 11.22 25.85 3.15
CA VAL A 24 10.23 25.93 2.05
C VAL A 24 8.97 26.70 2.49
N LEU A 25 8.49 26.44 3.71
CA LEU A 25 7.28 27.09 4.22
C LEU A 25 7.50 28.56 4.60
N SER A 26 8.71 28.89 5.08
CA SER A 26 9.13 30.28 5.28
C SER A 26 9.20 31.05 3.95
N ALA A 27 9.63 30.39 2.87
CA ALA A 27 9.66 30.98 1.53
C ALA A 27 8.26 31.28 0.95
N ILE A 28 7.22 30.55 1.36
CA ILE A 28 5.81 30.84 1.00
C ILE A 28 5.05 31.65 2.07
N GLN A 29 5.77 32.37 2.94
CA GLN A 29 5.22 33.28 3.96
C GLN A 29 4.31 32.62 5.01
N VAL A 30 4.48 31.33 5.30
CA VAL A 30 3.80 30.69 6.44
C VAL A 30 4.57 31.02 7.72
N PRO A 31 3.96 31.71 8.70
CA PRO A 31 4.68 32.25 9.85
C PRO A 31 5.14 31.17 10.85
N GLY A 32 6.46 31.13 11.12
CA GLY A 32 7.07 30.64 12.38
C GLY A 32 7.40 29.14 12.47
N GLY A 33 8.67 28.82 12.78
CA GLY A 33 9.14 27.43 12.97
C GLY A 33 8.49 26.67 14.15
N SER A 34 7.98 27.37 15.17
CA SER A 34 7.20 26.74 16.25
C SER A 34 5.80 26.30 15.80
N VAL A 35 5.20 27.05 14.86
CA VAL A 35 3.89 26.72 14.28
C VAL A 35 4.03 25.52 13.34
N LEU A 36 5.17 25.39 12.64
CA LEU A 36 5.44 24.24 11.79
C LEU A 36 5.61 22.94 12.57
N ALA A 37 6.37 22.94 13.67
CA ALA A 37 6.53 21.76 14.52
C ALA A 37 5.15 21.25 14.97
N ASP A 38 4.30 22.16 15.47
CA ASP A 38 2.93 21.84 15.86
C ASP A 38 2.07 21.31 14.68
N PHE A 39 2.24 21.83 13.46
CA PHE A 39 1.52 21.33 12.28
C PHE A 39 1.99 19.94 11.84
N VAL A 40 3.30 19.70 11.84
CA VAL A 40 3.87 18.39 11.50
C VAL A 40 3.45 17.36 12.53
N ASP A 41 3.53 17.70 13.82
CA ASP A 41 3.12 16.83 14.91
C ASP A 41 1.63 16.50 14.82
N ARG A 42 0.77 17.51 14.61
CA ARG A 42 -0.67 17.29 14.39
C ARG A 42 -0.97 16.44 13.15
N TYR A 43 -0.25 16.66 12.06
CA TYR A 43 -0.42 15.86 10.84
C TYR A 43 0.00 14.41 11.09
N GLN A 44 1.12 14.17 11.77
CA GLN A 44 1.57 12.83 12.12
C GLN A 44 0.64 12.15 13.12
N GLU A 45 0.18 12.86 14.15
CA GLU A 45 -0.79 12.35 15.13
C GLU A 45 -2.10 11.96 14.45
N LYS A 46 -2.63 12.84 13.59
CA LYS A 46 -3.83 12.55 12.81
C LYS A 46 -3.63 11.31 11.93
N LYS A 47 -2.52 11.24 11.20
CA LYS A 47 -2.23 10.10 10.32
C LYS A 47 -2.05 8.79 11.09
N ARG A 48 -1.42 8.83 12.27
CA ARG A 48 -1.31 7.68 13.19
C ARG A 48 -2.67 7.24 13.73
N ALA A 49 -3.52 8.20 14.12
CA ALA A 49 -4.87 7.90 14.59
C ALA A 49 -5.71 7.24 13.50
N GLU A 50 -5.73 7.81 12.29
CA GLU A 50 -6.43 7.26 11.12
C GLU A 50 -5.92 5.86 10.77
N ALA A 51 -4.60 5.64 10.77
CA ALA A 51 -4.02 4.33 10.46
C ALA A 51 -4.30 3.29 11.56
N ARG A 52 -4.32 3.70 12.83
CA ARG A 52 -4.71 2.83 13.95
C ARG A 52 -6.16 2.41 13.80
N ASP A 53 -7.06 3.37 13.58
CA ASP A 53 -8.49 3.09 13.49
C ASP A 53 -8.79 2.19 12.29
N LEU A 54 -8.11 2.43 11.16
CA LEU A 54 -8.15 1.57 9.98
C LEU A 54 -7.64 0.15 10.26
N LEU A 55 -6.54 -0.02 10.99
CA LEU A 55 -6.03 -1.34 11.33
C LEU A 55 -7.01 -2.10 12.24
N ILE A 56 -7.58 -1.41 13.23
CA ILE A 56 -8.60 -1.98 14.12
C ILE A 56 -9.85 -2.37 13.33
N GLU A 57 -10.31 -1.51 12.42
CA GLU A 57 -11.46 -1.77 11.55
C GLU A 57 -11.24 -3.04 10.73
N GLU A 58 -10.10 -3.16 10.04
CA GLU A 58 -9.83 -4.31 9.18
C GLU A 58 -9.65 -5.62 9.96
N ILE A 59 -9.12 -5.57 11.19
CA ILE A 59 -9.00 -6.74 12.10
C ILE A 59 -10.35 -7.16 12.68
N SER A 60 -11.18 -6.20 13.09
CA SER A 60 -12.40 -6.48 13.85
C SER A 60 -13.62 -6.77 12.98
N ALA A 61 -13.71 -6.13 11.81
CA ALA A 61 -14.90 -6.20 10.96
C ALA A 61 -14.59 -6.05 9.46
N GLY A 62 -13.31 -6.14 9.09
CA GLY A 62 -12.85 -5.92 7.72
C GLY A 62 -13.24 -7.00 6.72
N ARG A 63 -12.53 -7.02 5.59
CA ARG A 63 -12.75 -7.97 4.48
C ARG A 63 -12.82 -9.42 4.94
N HIS A 64 -12.03 -9.80 5.93
CA HIS A 64 -11.90 -11.18 6.41
C HIS A 64 -12.82 -11.54 7.59
N GLY A 65 -13.68 -10.59 8.00
CA GLY A 65 -14.42 -10.65 9.24
C GLY A 65 -13.51 -10.50 10.47
N PRO A 66 -14.05 -10.69 11.69
CA PRO A 66 -13.27 -10.62 12.91
C PRO A 66 -12.16 -11.69 12.92
N VAL A 67 -10.93 -11.27 13.20
CA VAL A 67 -9.80 -12.18 13.43
C VAL A 67 -9.29 -12.05 14.85
N ASP A 68 -9.25 -13.19 15.55
CA ASP A 68 -8.72 -13.28 16.91
C ASP A 68 -7.26 -13.73 16.85
N PHE A 69 -6.41 -13.13 17.68
CA PHE A 69 -5.00 -13.50 17.82
C PHE A 69 -4.78 -14.23 19.14
N ASP A 70 -4.19 -15.42 19.06
CA ASP A 70 -3.80 -16.25 20.18
C ASP A 70 -2.34 -15.98 20.60
N ALA A 71 -1.88 -16.68 21.63
CA ALA A 71 -0.53 -16.46 22.18
C ALA A 71 0.58 -16.73 21.16
N ASP A 72 0.38 -17.66 20.23
CA ASP A 72 1.38 -18.05 19.23
C ASP A 72 1.49 -17.00 18.10
N ASP A 73 0.45 -16.18 17.91
CA ASP A 73 0.47 -15.10 16.92
C ASP A 73 1.08 -13.79 17.43
N MET A 74 1.31 -13.65 18.74
CA MET A 74 1.67 -12.35 19.33
C MET A 74 2.96 -11.78 18.75
N ASP A 75 4.02 -12.58 18.66
CA ASP A 75 5.29 -12.16 18.10
C ASP A 75 5.19 -11.73 16.63
N PRO A 76 4.63 -12.54 15.70
CA PRO A 76 4.49 -12.13 14.31
C PRO A 76 3.49 -10.97 14.14
N PHE A 77 2.45 -10.88 14.97
CA PHE A 77 1.51 -9.75 14.97
C PHE A 77 2.19 -8.44 15.41
N ILE A 78 3.00 -8.47 16.47
CA ILE A 78 3.78 -7.31 16.92
C ILE A 78 4.75 -6.87 15.82
N ALA A 79 5.48 -7.80 15.21
CA ALA A 79 6.40 -7.49 14.11
C ALA A 79 5.66 -6.85 12.91
N ALA A 80 4.51 -7.39 12.52
CA ALA A 80 3.69 -6.84 11.46
C ALA A 80 3.16 -5.43 11.79
N THR A 81 2.68 -5.23 13.02
CA THR A 81 2.17 -3.94 13.49
C THR A 81 3.26 -2.87 13.55
N LEU A 82 4.47 -3.22 14.01
CA LEU A 82 5.61 -2.30 14.01
C LEU A 82 6.02 -1.92 12.58
N ARG A 83 6.02 -2.88 11.66
CA ARG A 83 6.32 -2.62 10.25
C ARG A 83 5.23 -1.79 9.57
N PHE A 84 3.95 -2.01 9.91
CA PHE A 84 2.83 -1.17 9.48
C PHE A 84 2.97 0.26 10.00
N ALA A 85 3.25 0.43 11.30
CA ALA A 85 3.52 1.74 11.89
C ALA A 85 4.68 2.46 11.17
N LYS A 86 5.71 1.73 10.73
CA LYS A 86 6.77 2.32 9.93
C LYS A 86 6.29 2.87 8.58
N ALA A 87 5.41 2.15 7.88
CA ALA A 87 4.79 2.62 6.65
C ALA A 87 3.97 3.91 6.87
N VAL A 88 3.29 4.01 8.02
CA VAL A 88 2.56 5.23 8.43
C VAL A 88 3.51 6.41 8.63
N GLU A 89 4.61 6.21 9.35
CA GLU A 89 5.61 7.26 9.65
C GLU A 89 6.25 7.85 8.40
N ILE A 90 6.59 7.02 7.42
CA ILE A 90 7.17 7.51 6.16
C ILE A 90 6.13 8.12 5.21
N GLY A 91 4.85 8.04 5.58
CA GLY A 91 3.78 8.72 4.89
C GLY A 91 3.14 7.92 3.75
N ALA A 92 3.12 6.59 3.79
CA ALA A 92 2.42 5.77 2.79
C ALA A 92 0.97 6.23 2.53
N ALA A 93 0.49 6.02 1.31
CA ALA A 93 -0.86 6.38 0.90
C ALA A 93 -1.92 5.62 1.70
N HIS A 94 -3.11 6.23 1.85
CA HIS A 94 -4.20 5.62 2.64
C HIS A 94 -4.62 4.26 2.09
N GLU A 95 -4.75 4.14 0.77
CA GLU A 95 -5.08 2.89 0.09
C GLU A 95 -4.01 1.80 0.33
N ASN A 96 -2.73 2.17 0.35
CA ASN A 96 -1.63 1.24 0.63
C ASN A 96 -1.70 0.76 2.09
N LEU A 97 -1.96 1.65 3.04
CA LEU A 97 -2.17 1.31 4.44
C LEU A 97 -3.39 0.40 4.62
N LYS A 98 -4.48 0.65 3.89
CA LYS A 98 -5.66 -0.21 3.87
C LYS A 98 -5.31 -1.63 3.43
N LEU A 99 -4.60 -1.77 2.31
CA LEU A 99 -4.16 -3.07 1.82
C LEU A 99 -3.24 -3.78 2.81
N LEU A 100 -2.31 -3.06 3.45
CA LEU A 100 -1.44 -3.64 4.47
C LEU A 100 -2.20 -4.15 5.69
N ALA A 101 -3.19 -3.40 6.18
CA ALA A 101 -4.04 -3.85 7.27
C ALA A 101 -4.84 -5.11 6.89
N GLN A 102 -5.38 -5.15 5.67
CA GLN A 102 -6.05 -6.33 5.13
C GLN A 102 -5.13 -7.54 5.02
N VAL A 103 -3.87 -7.33 4.61
CA VAL A 103 -2.86 -8.41 4.58
C VAL A 103 -2.62 -8.99 5.97
N ILE A 104 -2.53 -8.18 7.03
CA ILE A 104 -2.38 -8.69 8.40
C ILE A 104 -3.56 -9.60 8.77
N ALA A 105 -4.79 -9.12 8.56
CA ALA A 105 -6.00 -9.89 8.86
C ALA A 105 -6.10 -11.17 8.00
N GLY A 106 -5.81 -11.07 6.70
CA GLY A 106 -5.84 -12.20 5.76
C GLY A 106 -4.80 -13.27 6.09
N LEU A 107 -3.58 -12.86 6.47
CA LEU A 107 -2.53 -13.80 6.87
C LEU A 107 -2.92 -14.56 8.14
N LYS A 108 -3.50 -13.87 9.14
CA LYS A 108 -4.04 -14.55 10.33
C LYS A 108 -5.17 -15.50 9.96
N ARG A 109 -6.13 -15.05 9.16
CA ARG A 109 -7.27 -15.86 8.70
C ARG A 109 -6.82 -17.15 8.01
N ASN A 110 -5.75 -17.05 7.22
CA ASN A 110 -5.19 -18.18 6.46
C ASN A 110 -4.15 -19.00 7.25
N LYS A 111 -3.96 -18.72 8.56
CA LYS A 111 -2.97 -19.38 9.41
C LYS A 111 -1.55 -19.31 8.84
N ALA A 112 -1.24 -18.20 8.17
CA ALA A 112 0.04 -17.94 7.51
C ALA A 112 0.72 -16.67 8.05
N LEU A 113 0.27 -16.18 9.21
CA LEU A 113 0.84 -14.99 9.84
C LEU A 113 2.27 -15.29 10.29
N SER A 114 3.22 -14.68 9.61
CA SER A 114 4.62 -14.64 9.99
C SER A 114 5.19 -13.24 9.71
N ALA A 115 6.24 -12.87 10.44
CA ALA A 115 6.93 -11.61 10.20
C ALA A 115 7.46 -11.54 8.76
N ASP A 116 8.11 -12.60 8.28
CA ASP A 116 8.72 -12.64 6.94
C ASP A 116 7.69 -12.49 5.82
N THR A 117 6.56 -13.20 5.92
CA THR A 117 5.48 -13.13 4.94
C THR A 117 4.87 -11.73 4.90
N PHE A 118 4.64 -11.11 6.06
CA PHE A 118 4.16 -9.74 6.11
C PHE A 118 5.18 -8.74 5.55
N MET A 119 6.47 -8.88 5.90
CA MET A 119 7.55 -8.00 5.44
C MET A 119 7.67 -7.99 3.91
N ARG A 120 7.47 -9.15 3.26
CA ARG A 120 7.40 -9.26 1.81
C ARG A 120 6.31 -8.34 1.24
N TRP A 121 5.08 -8.45 1.75
CA TRP A 121 3.96 -7.62 1.28
C TRP A 121 4.13 -6.15 1.62
N ALA A 122 4.69 -5.84 2.80
CA ALA A 122 5.04 -4.47 3.19
C ALA A 122 6.04 -3.82 2.23
N GLY A 123 7.09 -4.56 1.83
CA GLY A 123 8.07 -4.08 0.85
C GLY A 123 7.50 -3.84 -0.55
N VAL A 124 6.39 -4.50 -0.89
CA VAL A 124 5.71 -4.34 -2.18
C VAL A 124 4.71 -3.17 -2.13
N LEU A 125 3.75 -3.22 -1.20
CA LEU A 125 2.59 -2.33 -1.19
C LEU A 125 2.91 -0.91 -0.73
N GLU A 126 3.90 -0.73 0.16
CA GLU A 126 4.17 0.57 0.77
C GLU A 126 4.48 1.66 -0.27
N GLY A 127 5.31 1.32 -1.25
CA GLY A 127 5.79 2.25 -2.29
C GLY A 127 4.97 2.22 -3.58
N MET A 128 3.91 1.41 -3.65
CA MET A 128 3.12 1.30 -4.87
C MET A 128 2.33 2.58 -5.13
N THR A 129 2.41 3.01 -6.39
CA THR A 129 1.61 4.11 -6.91
C THR A 129 0.17 3.69 -7.16
N ARG A 130 -0.70 4.68 -7.30
CA ARG A 130 -2.11 4.46 -7.64
C ARG A 130 -2.27 3.65 -8.94
N ASP A 131 -1.48 3.95 -9.96
CA ASP A 131 -1.59 3.32 -11.28
C ASP A 131 -1.03 1.90 -11.28
N GLU A 132 0.00 1.61 -10.48
CA GLU A 132 0.46 0.25 -10.24
C GLU A 132 -0.63 -0.58 -9.55
N LEU A 133 -1.28 -0.04 -8.50
CA LEU A 133 -2.40 -0.71 -7.84
C LEU A 133 -3.59 -0.92 -8.79
N MET A 134 -3.88 0.05 -9.66
CA MET A 134 -4.90 -0.08 -10.71
C MET A 134 -4.60 -1.26 -11.63
N MET A 135 -3.36 -1.34 -12.12
CA MET A 135 -2.92 -2.45 -12.95
C MET A 135 -3.06 -3.80 -12.24
N LEU A 136 -2.64 -3.90 -10.97
CA LEU A 136 -2.78 -5.14 -10.20
C LEU A 136 -4.23 -5.56 -10.02
N GLY A 137 -5.12 -4.63 -9.69
CA GLY A 137 -6.55 -4.89 -9.53
C GLY A 137 -7.17 -5.41 -10.82
N MET A 138 -6.90 -4.75 -11.95
CA MET A 138 -7.39 -5.19 -13.26
C MET A 138 -6.80 -6.52 -13.69
N ALA A 139 -5.51 -6.76 -13.42
CA ALA A 139 -4.84 -8.00 -13.76
C ALA A 139 -5.38 -9.18 -12.96
N TYR A 140 -5.56 -9.02 -11.64
CA TYR A 140 -6.19 -10.02 -10.78
C TYR A 140 -7.62 -10.31 -11.25
N ARG A 141 -8.42 -9.27 -11.54
CA ARG A 141 -9.78 -9.45 -12.05
C ARG A 141 -9.81 -10.20 -13.39
N ALA A 142 -8.94 -9.85 -14.33
CA ALA A 142 -8.84 -10.50 -15.63
C ALA A 142 -8.48 -11.99 -15.47
N GLN A 143 -7.55 -12.33 -14.57
CA GLN A 143 -7.23 -13.72 -14.24
C GLN A 143 -8.43 -14.47 -13.66
N ARG A 144 -9.18 -13.87 -12.74
CA ARG A 144 -10.36 -14.51 -12.14
C ARG A 144 -11.47 -14.75 -13.17
N ILE A 145 -11.68 -13.82 -14.09
CA ILE A 145 -12.62 -14.00 -15.21
C ILE A 145 -12.14 -15.13 -16.13
N TYR A 146 -10.85 -15.16 -16.45
CA TYR A 146 -10.25 -16.21 -17.28
C TYR A 146 -10.41 -17.60 -16.65
N GLU A 147 -10.11 -17.75 -15.36
CA GLU A 147 -10.30 -19.00 -14.60
C GLU A 147 -11.76 -19.47 -14.60
N GLN A 148 -12.71 -18.53 -14.51
CA GLN A 148 -14.15 -18.84 -14.58
C GLN A 148 -14.62 -19.18 -16.00
N ALA A 149 -14.00 -18.56 -17.01
CA ALA A 149 -14.35 -18.71 -18.42
C ALA A 149 -13.72 -19.95 -19.10
N GLN A 150 -12.82 -20.66 -18.41
CA GLN A 150 -12.17 -21.92 -18.85
C GLN A 150 -13.14 -23.13 -18.93
N GLN A 151 -14.34 -22.90 -19.49
CA GLN A 151 -15.08 -23.83 -20.36
C GLN A 151 -15.06 -23.39 -21.85
N GLY A 152 -14.17 -22.47 -22.28
CA GLY A 152 -14.06 -22.05 -23.70
C GLY A 152 -12.64 -21.65 -24.13
N GLU A 153 -12.27 -22.00 -25.36
CA GLU A 153 -10.92 -21.86 -25.95
C GLU A 153 -10.42 -20.40 -26.10
N ASN A 154 -9.09 -20.24 -25.99
CA ASN A 154 -8.25 -19.11 -26.46
C ASN A 154 -8.38 -17.73 -25.80
N ALA A 155 -9.09 -17.55 -24.69
CA ALA A 155 -8.93 -16.33 -23.91
C ALA A 155 -7.51 -16.29 -23.30
N THR A 156 -6.78 -15.19 -23.43
CA THR A 156 -5.55 -14.93 -22.65
C THR A 156 -5.77 -13.70 -21.80
N VAL A 157 -5.09 -13.61 -20.66
CA VAL A 157 -5.30 -12.54 -19.68
C VAL A 157 -4.81 -11.19 -20.21
N TRP A 158 -3.72 -11.19 -20.96
CA TRP A 158 -3.04 -9.98 -21.41
C TRP A 158 -3.90 -9.08 -22.34
N PRO A 159 -4.58 -9.58 -23.38
CA PRO A 159 -5.50 -8.77 -24.18
C PRO A 159 -6.66 -8.16 -23.36
N GLN A 160 -7.18 -8.90 -22.39
CA GLN A 160 -8.25 -8.39 -21.52
C GLN A 160 -7.75 -7.28 -20.59
N LEU A 161 -6.54 -7.43 -20.05
CA LEU A 161 -5.89 -6.41 -19.24
C LEU A 161 -5.62 -5.13 -20.05
N ILE A 162 -5.05 -5.26 -21.26
CA ILE A 162 -4.85 -4.12 -22.17
C ILE A 162 -6.18 -3.40 -22.41
N SER A 163 -7.22 -4.15 -22.80
CA SER A 163 -8.53 -3.55 -23.07
C SER A 163 -9.10 -2.81 -21.87
N SER A 164 -8.98 -3.39 -20.67
CA SER A 164 -9.47 -2.78 -19.42
C SER A 164 -8.72 -1.50 -19.07
N MET A 165 -7.39 -1.52 -19.18
CA MET A 165 -6.55 -0.34 -18.92
C MET A 165 -6.75 0.75 -19.98
N THR A 166 -6.91 0.40 -21.25
CA THR A 166 -7.22 1.38 -22.31
C THR A 166 -8.58 2.03 -22.08
N ASN A 167 -9.58 1.27 -21.63
CA ASN A 167 -10.89 1.82 -21.27
C ASN A 167 -10.81 2.76 -20.05
N ALA A 168 -9.84 2.56 -19.17
CA ALA A 168 -9.55 3.46 -18.05
C ALA A 168 -8.67 4.68 -18.45
N GLY A 169 -8.36 4.83 -19.74
CA GLY A 169 -7.68 6.00 -20.29
C GLY A 169 -6.15 5.87 -20.41
N TYR A 170 -5.57 4.69 -20.15
CA TYR A 170 -4.13 4.48 -20.26
C TYR A 170 -3.71 4.17 -21.71
N SER A 171 -2.63 4.80 -22.16
CA SER A 171 -2.01 4.51 -23.45
C SER A 171 -1.26 3.18 -23.45
N ALA A 172 -1.01 2.62 -24.63
CA ALA A 172 -0.26 1.37 -24.76
C ALA A 172 1.16 1.45 -24.15
N GLY A 173 1.80 2.62 -24.24
CA GLY A 173 3.11 2.86 -23.63
C GLY A 173 3.06 2.83 -22.10
N GLU A 174 2.09 3.51 -21.50
CA GLU A 174 1.88 3.52 -20.05
C GLU A 174 1.56 2.11 -19.52
N ILE A 175 0.71 1.35 -20.22
CA ILE A 175 0.38 -0.03 -19.85
C ILE A 175 1.65 -0.89 -19.83
N ALA A 176 2.50 -0.80 -20.86
CA ALA A 176 3.74 -1.57 -20.90
C ALA A 176 4.73 -1.16 -19.78
N SER A 177 4.84 0.15 -19.49
CA SER A 177 5.68 0.66 -18.41
C SER A 177 5.19 0.21 -17.03
N LEU A 178 3.88 0.32 -16.76
CA LEU A 178 3.28 -0.14 -15.52
C LEU A 178 3.47 -1.64 -15.33
N ALA A 179 3.29 -2.43 -16.39
CA ALA A 179 3.47 -3.88 -16.35
C ALA A 179 4.91 -4.24 -16.01
N ALA A 180 5.89 -3.55 -16.59
CA ALA A 180 7.30 -3.71 -16.24
C ALA A 180 7.59 -3.32 -14.78
N CYS A 181 7.01 -2.23 -14.28
CA CYS A 181 7.15 -1.79 -12.89
C CYS A 181 6.64 -2.85 -11.90
N VAL A 182 5.42 -3.36 -12.09
CA VAL A 182 4.86 -4.37 -11.19
C VAL A 182 5.51 -5.74 -11.33
N SER A 183 6.11 -6.03 -12.49
CA SER A 183 6.90 -7.25 -12.70
C SER A 183 8.18 -7.29 -11.87
N ARG A 184 8.76 -6.14 -11.52
CA ARG A 184 9.92 -6.06 -10.60
C ARG A 184 9.61 -6.67 -9.23
N TYR A 185 8.35 -6.60 -8.81
CA TYR A 185 7.87 -7.19 -7.55
C TYR A 185 7.46 -8.66 -7.69
N GLY A 186 7.58 -9.23 -8.89
CA GLY A 186 7.17 -10.60 -9.19
C GLY A 186 5.65 -10.79 -9.23
N LEU A 187 4.86 -9.72 -9.34
CA LEU A 187 3.40 -9.80 -9.38
C LEU A 187 2.84 -10.05 -10.78
N LEU A 188 3.55 -9.57 -11.79
CA LEU A 188 3.37 -9.98 -13.18
C LEU A 188 4.63 -10.69 -13.65
N THR A 189 4.45 -11.67 -14.54
CA THR A 189 5.52 -12.40 -15.19
C THR A 189 5.37 -12.31 -16.69
N LEU A 190 6.48 -12.21 -17.41
CA LEU A 190 6.48 -12.24 -18.87
C LEU A 190 6.00 -13.60 -19.35
N SER A 191 4.97 -13.62 -20.18
CA SER A 191 4.62 -14.81 -20.96
C SER A 191 5.38 -14.78 -22.28
N THR A 192 5.98 -15.92 -22.63
CA THR A 192 6.75 -16.07 -23.86
C THR A 192 5.98 -16.95 -24.84
N GLY A 193 6.01 -16.56 -26.11
CA GLY A 193 5.37 -17.26 -27.20
C GLY A 193 6.31 -17.41 -28.38
N PHE A 194 5.81 -18.00 -29.48
CA PHE A 194 6.58 -18.09 -30.71
C PHE A 194 6.88 -16.67 -31.24
N GLY A 195 8.15 -16.25 -31.18
CA GLY A 195 8.58 -14.91 -31.58
C GLY A 195 8.99 -13.96 -30.44
N GLY A 196 8.97 -14.39 -29.17
CA GLY A 196 9.49 -13.62 -28.04
C GLY A 196 8.47 -13.40 -26.91
N VAL A 197 8.47 -12.20 -26.32
CA VAL A 197 7.52 -11.82 -25.27
C VAL A 197 6.12 -11.65 -25.87
N ALA A 198 5.18 -12.49 -25.44
CA ALA A 198 3.78 -12.45 -25.86
C ALA A 198 2.93 -11.50 -24.99
N GLY A 199 3.35 -11.24 -23.76
CA GLY A 199 2.66 -10.32 -22.86
C GLY A 199 3.09 -10.49 -21.40
N TYR A 200 2.19 -10.08 -20.50
CA TYR A 200 2.33 -10.31 -19.06
C TYR A 200 1.16 -11.13 -18.53
N GLU A 201 1.46 -11.99 -17.57
CA GLU A 201 0.48 -12.82 -16.87
C GLU A 201 0.58 -12.60 -15.34
N PRO A 202 -0.56 -12.61 -14.64
CA PRO A 202 -0.60 -12.63 -13.18
C PRO A 202 0.18 -13.81 -12.61
N SER A 203 1.10 -13.52 -11.69
CA SER A 203 1.85 -14.56 -11.00
C SER A 203 1.04 -15.16 -9.86
N SER A 204 1.50 -16.29 -9.32
CA SER A 204 0.95 -16.87 -8.10
C SER A 204 1.01 -15.90 -6.91
N TRP A 205 1.99 -14.99 -6.87
CA TRP A 205 2.07 -13.97 -5.82
C TRP A 205 0.98 -12.91 -5.97
N LEU A 206 0.66 -12.49 -7.18
CA LEU A 206 -0.48 -11.57 -7.37
C LEU A 206 -1.80 -12.24 -6.94
N MET A 207 -1.96 -13.53 -7.25
CA MET A 207 -3.14 -14.28 -6.80
C MET A 207 -3.19 -14.40 -5.28
N GLU A 208 -2.08 -14.77 -4.63
CA GLU A 208 -1.98 -14.80 -3.17
C GLU A 208 -2.34 -13.43 -2.56
N LEU A 209 -1.81 -12.34 -3.11
CA LEU A 209 -2.09 -10.99 -2.65
C LEU A 209 -3.58 -10.62 -2.80
N GLY A 210 -4.23 -11.00 -3.91
CA GLY A 210 -5.65 -10.75 -4.14
C GLY A 210 -6.59 -11.54 -3.23
N GLU A 211 -6.14 -12.69 -2.73
CA GLU A 211 -6.84 -13.41 -1.66
C GLU A 211 -6.66 -12.71 -0.31
N LEU A 212 -5.49 -12.14 -0.03
CA LEU A 212 -5.18 -11.45 1.22
C LEU A 212 -5.79 -10.04 1.31
N ALA A 213 -5.93 -9.31 0.21
CA ALA A 213 -6.37 -7.91 0.19
C ALA A 213 -7.25 -7.56 -1.01
N ASP A 214 -8.08 -6.52 -0.86
CA ASP A 214 -8.95 -6.03 -1.92
C ASP A 214 -8.20 -5.15 -2.93
N LEU A 215 -7.62 -5.77 -3.95
CA LEU A 215 -6.91 -5.06 -5.01
C LEU A 215 -7.78 -4.12 -5.84
N ASN A 216 -9.11 -4.15 -5.69
CA ASN A 216 -10.02 -3.22 -6.36
C ASN A 216 -10.21 -1.90 -5.59
N VAL A 217 -9.49 -1.69 -4.48
CA VAL A 217 -9.63 -0.50 -3.62
C VAL A 217 -9.53 0.83 -4.40
N VAL A 218 -8.67 0.88 -5.42
CA VAL A 218 -8.49 2.08 -6.25
C VAL A 218 -9.60 2.21 -7.31
N MET A 219 -10.09 1.10 -7.85
CA MET A 219 -11.14 1.06 -8.88
C MET A 219 -12.50 1.53 -8.35
N ALA A 220 -12.81 1.23 -7.08
CA ALA A 220 -14.07 1.61 -6.44
C ALA A 220 -14.30 3.12 -6.34
N ARG A 221 -13.24 3.94 -6.47
CA ARG A 221 -13.34 5.42 -6.46
C ARG A 221 -13.68 6.02 -7.82
N GLU A 222 -13.32 5.38 -8.94
CA GLU A 222 -13.57 5.90 -10.29
C GLU A 222 -15.03 5.75 -10.72
N SER A 223 -15.74 4.77 -10.18
CA SER A 223 -17.18 4.57 -10.45
C SER A 223 -18.11 5.57 -9.73
N ARG A 224 -17.55 6.50 -8.95
CA ARG A 224 -18.28 7.56 -8.23
C ARG A 224 -17.99 8.98 -8.77
N ALA A 225 -17.30 9.10 -9.90
CA ALA A 225 -17.08 10.35 -10.64
C ALA A 225 -17.91 10.34 -11.93
#